data_AF-A0A6P3HYQ6-F1
#
_entry.id   AF-A0A6P3HYQ6-F1
#
_cell.length_a   1.000
_cell.length_b   1.000
_cell.length_c   1.000
_cell.angle_alpha   90.00
_cell.angle_beta   90.00
_cell.angle_gamma   90.00
#
_symmetry.space_group_name_H-M   'P 1'
#
loop_
_entity.id
_entity.type
_entity.pdbx_description
1 polymer ?
#
loop_
_entity_poly.entity_id
_entity_poly.type
_entity_poly.pdbx_seq_one_letter_code
_entity_poly.pdbx_strand_id
1 'polypeptide(L)'
;YRCYGGHGLSSEWSAPSDPLELLVAGEETADRPSLLVRPGPSVAPGENVTLLCQSGERTDTFLLSKEGAAHRPLRLRSQDQAGRYQAEFSLSPVTSAHGGTYRCYGSLSTDPY
;
A
#
# COMPACT_ATOMS: atom_id res chain seq x y z
N TYR A 1 -4.05 -15.91 2.47
CA TYR A 1 -4.63 -16.56 3.66
C TYR A 1 -6.15 -16.51 3.58
N ARG A 2 -6.85 -17.52 4.09
CA ARG A 2 -8.33 -17.59 4.13
C ARG A 2 -8.79 -18.23 5.43
N CYS A 3 -9.95 -17.83 5.92
CA CYS A 3 -10.58 -18.38 7.11
C CYS A 3 -11.77 -19.28 6.74
N TYR A 4 -11.99 -20.34 7.53
CA TYR A 4 -13.14 -21.24 7.42
C TYR A 4 -13.75 -21.43 8.82
N GLY A 5 -15.07 -21.41 8.91
CA GLY A 5 -15.81 -21.69 10.15
C GLY A 5 -16.33 -23.12 10.19
N GLY A 6 -16.41 -23.70 11.39
CA GLY A 6 -16.99 -25.03 11.62
C GLY A 6 -17.83 -25.06 12.89
N HIS A 7 -18.84 -25.93 12.93
CA HIS A 7 -19.65 -26.19 14.12
C HIS A 7 -19.28 -27.56 14.71
N GLY A 8 -19.14 -27.65 16.04
CA GLY A 8 -18.65 -28.87 16.70
C GLY A 8 -19.49 -30.14 16.50
N LEU A 9 -20.71 -30.03 15.96
CA LEU A 9 -21.60 -31.15 15.65
C LEU A 9 -21.70 -31.47 14.14
N SER A 10 -20.99 -30.72 13.28
CA SER A 10 -20.98 -30.90 11.83
C SER A 10 -19.56 -31.16 11.33
N SER A 11 -19.43 -32.02 10.33
CA SER A 11 -18.18 -32.26 9.60
C SER A 11 -18.03 -31.35 8.38
N GLU A 12 -19.01 -30.50 8.11
CA GLU A 12 -19.02 -29.57 6.97
C GLU A 12 -18.50 -28.19 7.37
N TRP A 13 -17.54 -27.66 6.60
CA TRP A 13 -16.96 -26.33 6.78
C TRP A 13 -17.75 -25.27 6.02
N SER A 14 -17.70 -24.03 6.50
CA SER A 14 -18.27 -22.90 5.79
C SER A 14 -17.55 -22.63 4.46
N ALA A 15 -18.18 -21.82 3.61
CA ALA A 15 -17.48 -21.18 2.51
C ALA A 15 -16.26 -20.37 3.03
N PRO A 16 -15.18 -20.25 2.23
CA PRO A 16 -14.01 -19.47 2.60
C PRO A 16 -14.32 -17.98 2.73
N SER A 17 -13.58 -17.31 3.63
CA SER A 17 -13.53 -15.84 3.66
C SER A 17 -12.86 -15.28 2.40
N ASP A 18 -13.01 -13.96 2.21
CA ASP A 18 -12.16 -13.21 1.29
C ASP A 18 -10.67 -13.45 1.62
N PRO A 19 -9.79 -13.52 0.59
CA PRO A 19 -8.38 -13.79 0.80
C PRO A 19 -7.69 -12.60 1.47
N LEU A 20 -7.00 -12.85 2.58
CA LEU A 20 -6.07 -11.89 3.19
C LEU A 20 -4.67 -12.08 2.61
N GLU A 21 -4.12 -11.03 2.03
CA GLU A 21 -2.74 -10.97 1.55
C GLU A 21 -1.82 -10.55 2.70
N LEU A 22 -0.75 -11.32 2.94
CA LEU A 22 0.32 -10.93 3.85
C LEU A 22 1.51 -10.48 3.02
N LEU A 23 2.07 -9.33 3.36
CA LEU A 23 3.22 -8.74 2.70
C LEU A 23 4.35 -8.67 3.73
N VAL A 24 5.53 -9.14 3.34
CA VAL A 24 6.72 -9.11 4.21
C VAL A 24 7.55 -7.88 3.84
N ALA A 25 7.84 -7.03 4.83
CA ALA A 25 8.69 -5.86 4.62
C ALA A 25 10.15 -6.20 4.95
N GLY A 26 11.08 -5.65 4.18
CA GLY A 26 12.53 -5.78 4.44
C GLY A 26 13.15 -7.11 4.01
N GLU A 27 12.47 -7.87 3.14
CA GLU A 27 12.96 -9.14 2.60
C GLU A 27 14.04 -8.94 1.53
N GLU A 28 13.97 -7.86 0.77
CA GLU A 28 14.87 -7.57 -0.36
C GLU A 28 15.86 -6.46 -0.03
N THR A 29 17.10 -6.61 -0.49
CA THR A 29 18.19 -5.62 -0.49
C THR A 29 17.90 -4.35 -1.31
N ALA A 30 16.66 -4.19 -1.79
CA ALA A 30 16.18 -3.07 -2.56
C ALA A 30 16.18 -1.79 -1.73
N ASP A 31 16.64 -0.69 -2.34
CA ASP A 31 16.70 0.63 -1.73
C ASP A 31 15.36 1.01 -1.08
N ARG A 32 15.44 1.62 0.09
CA ARG A 32 14.26 2.01 0.86
C ARG A 32 13.57 3.16 0.12
N PRO A 33 12.32 2.98 -0.34
CA PRO A 33 11.66 4.02 -1.09
C PRO A 33 11.42 5.26 -0.21
N SER A 34 11.55 6.42 -0.82
CA SER A 34 11.21 7.71 -0.22
C SER A 34 9.73 8.02 -0.45
N LEU A 35 9.11 8.68 0.53
CA LEU A 35 7.73 9.16 0.45
C LEU A 35 7.72 10.69 0.57
N LEU A 36 7.18 11.36 -0.45
CA LEU A 36 7.00 12.80 -0.47
C LEU A 36 5.51 13.15 -0.48
N VAL A 37 5.18 14.34 0.01
CA VAL A 37 3.81 14.85 0.08
C VAL A 37 3.72 16.18 -0.65
N ARG A 38 2.75 16.32 -1.55
CA ARG A 38 2.44 17.57 -2.26
C ARG A 38 0.98 17.96 -2.00
N PRO A 39 0.66 19.24 -1.74
CA PRO A 39 1.56 20.40 -1.64
C PRO A 39 2.43 20.39 -0.36
N GLY A 40 2.02 19.66 0.68
CA GLY A 40 2.76 19.52 1.93
C GLY A 40 2.05 18.59 2.92
N PRO A 41 2.63 18.35 4.10
CA PRO A 41 2.10 17.40 5.09
C PRO A 41 0.85 17.90 5.83
N SER A 42 0.56 19.19 5.78
CA SER A 42 -0.61 19.81 6.42
C SER A 42 -1.43 20.54 5.36
N VAL A 43 -2.70 20.17 5.24
CA VAL A 43 -3.65 20.73 4.27
C VAL A 43 -5.02 20.90 4.91
N ALA A 44 -5.85 21.77 4.34
CA ALA A 44 -7.24 21.93 4.77
C ALA A 44 -8.11 20.78 4.21
N PRO A 45 -9.19 20.39 4.92
CA PRO A 45 -10.20 19.49 4.36
C PRO A 45 -10.78 20.06 3.05
N GLY A 46 -11.06 19.18 2.09
CA GLY A 46 -11.54 19.56 0.76
C GLY A 46 -10.43 19.78 -0.28
N GLU A 47 -9.18 19.90 0.15
CA GLU A 47 -8.04 20.02 -0.77
C GLU A 47 -7.61 18.67 -1.36
N ASN A 48 -6.72 18.72 -2.34
CA ASN A 48 -6.14 17.55 -3.00
C ASN A 48 -4.70 17.36 -2.52
N VAL A 49 -4.37 16.13 -2.11
CA VAL A 49 -3.01 15.76 -1.71
C VAL A 49 -2.51 14.64 -2.59
N THR A 50 -1.25 14.73 -3.01
CA THR A 50 -0.55 13.65 -3.70
C THR A 50 0.57 13.13 -2.82
N LEU A 51 0.53 11.83 -2.56
CA LEU A 51 1.58 11.07 -1.90
C LEU A 51 2.43 10.40 -2.98
N LEU A 52 3.70 10.79 -3.08
CA LEU A 52 4.61 10.35 -4.13
C LEU A 52 5.65 9.40 -3.54
N CYS A 53 5.60 8.14 -3.96
CA CYS A 53 6.62 7.15 -3.67
C CYS A 53 7.69 7.17 -4.75
N GLN A 54 8.97 7.13 -4.36
CA GLN A 54 10.11 7.13 -5.27
C GLN A 54 11.22 6.19 -4.80
N SER A 55 11.82 5.47 -5.74
CA SER A 55 13.01 4.64 -5.54
C SER A 55 14.06 4.92 -6.62
N GLY A 56 15.35 4.89 -6.25
CA GLY A 56 16.45 4.91 -7.22
C GLY A 56 16.67 3.54 -7.87
N GLU A 57 16.33 2.47 -7.16
CA GLU A 57 16.43 1.10 -7.65
C GLU A 57 15.16 0.67 -8.37
N ARG A 58 15.31 -0.32 -9.25
CA ARG A 58 14.19 -0.88 -9.99
C ARG A 58 13.07 -1.28 -9.06
N THR A 59 11.88 -0.75 -9.32
CA THR A 59 10.67 -1.06 -8.58
C THR A 59 9.54 -1.18 -9.59
N ASP A 60 8.83 -2.31 -9.62
CA ASP A 60 7.76 -2.54 -10.60
C ASP A 60 6.40 -2.07 -10.05
N THR A 61 6.17 -2.22 -8.74
CA THR A 61 4.98 -1.71 -8.06
C THR A 61 5.30 -1.04 -6.73
N PHE A 62 4.56 0.01 -6.41
CA PHE A 62 4.58 0.66 -5.10
C PHE A 62 3.30 0.36 -4.33
N LEU A 63 3.45 0.21 -3.02
CA LEU A 63 2.34 0.04 -2.09
C LEU A 63 2.35 1.16 -1.06
N LEU A 64 1.19 1.76 -0.85
CA LEU A 64 0.97 2.80 0.15
C LEU A 64 0.05 2.28 1.24
N SER A 65 0.55 2.26 2.47
CA SER A 65 -0.20 1.88 3.66
C SER A 65 -0.40 3.09 4.58
N LYS A 66 -1.49 3.08 5.33
CA LYS A 66 -1.74 4.02 6.40
C LYS A 66 -1.72 3.27 7.74
N GLU A 67 -1.01 3.80 8.72
CA GLU A 67 -0.94 3.20 10.05
C GLU A 67 -2.33 3.16 10.71
N GLY A 68 -2.69 2.00 11.27
CA GLY A 68 -4.00 1.78 11.89
C GLY A 68 -5.16 1.60 10.92
N ALA A 69 -4.92 1.55 9.60
CA ALA A 69 -5.96 1.24 8.63
C ALA A 69 -6.23 -0.27 8.56
N ALA A 70 -7.51 -0.66 8.64
CA ALA A 70 -7.94 -2.05 8.39
C ALA A 70 -8.00 -2.39 6.89
N HIS A 71 -7.90 -1.37 6.03
CA HIS A 71 -7.98 -1.54 4.58
C HIS A 71 -6.66 -2.06 4.01
N ARG A 72 -6.76 -2.76 2.87
CA ARG A 72 -5.58 -3.19 2.12
C ARG A 72 -4.75 -1.97 1.67
N PRO A 73 -3.41 -2.08 1.62
CA PRO A 73 -2.57 -1.06 1.03
C PRO A 73 -3.01 -0.74 -0.40
N LEU A 74 -2.92 0.53 -0.78
CA LEU A 74 -3.12 0.94 -2.17
C LEU A 74 -1.92 0.48 -2.99
N ARG A 75 -2.15 -0.08 -4.17
CA ARG A 75 -1.10 -0.57 -5.06
C ARG A 75 -1.15 0.14 -6.40
N LEU A 76 -0.02 0.68 -6.84
CA LEU A 76 0.13 1.29 -8.16
C LEU A 76 1.36 0.74 -8.87
N ARG A 77 1.27 0.67 -10.20
CA ARG A 77 2.45 0.37 -11.03
C ARG A 77 3.39 1.55 -11.01
N SER A 78 4.67 1.23 -10.91
CA SER A 78 5.75 2.20 -11.01
C SER A 78 5.83 2.76 -12.43
N GLN A 79 6.20 4.02 -12.53
CA GLN A 79 6.57 4.70 -13.75
C GLN A 79 8.06 5.06 -13.66
N ASP A 80 8.79 4.82 -14.73
CA ASP A 80 10.16 5.33 -14.86
C ASP A 80 10.09 6.78 -15.36
N GLN A 81 10.54 7.70 -14.52
CA GLN A 81 10.68 9.11 -14.87
C GLN A 81 12.10 9.56 -14.56
N ALA A 82 12.85 9.86 -15.63
CA ALA A 82 14.22 10.35 -15.55
C ALA A 82 15.17 9.43 -14.76
N GLY A 83 15.02 8.10 -14.89
CA GLY A 83 15.87 7.12 -14.20
C GLY A 83 15.52 6.93 -12.73
N ARG A 84 14.31 7.36 -12.30
CA ARG A 84 13.74 7.05 -10.99
C ARG A 84 12.40 6.35 -11.17
N TYR A 85 12.18 5.35 -10.34
CA TYR A 85 10.94 4.59 -10.30
C TYR A 85 9.99 5.25 -9.32
N GLN A 86 8.78 5.59 -9.76
CA GLN A 86 7.86 6.35 -8.93
C GLN A 86 6.38 6.05 -9.15
N ALA A 87 5.56 6.34 -8.14
CA ALA A 87 4.11 6.25 -8.22
C ALA A 87 3.44 7.36 -7.39
N GLU A 88 2.40 7.97 -7.97
CA GLU A 88 1.62 9.04 -7.35
C GLU A 88 0.25 8.53 -6.89
N PHE A 89 0.03 8.58 -5.58
CA PHE A 89 -1.24 8.26 -4.94
C PHE A 89 -1.98 9.55 -4.63
N SER A 90 -3.11 9.78 -5.29
CA SER A 90 -3.93 10.97 -5.08
C SER A 90 -5.01 10.75 -4.03
N LEU A 91 -5.11 11.66 -3.07
CA LEU A 91 -6.18 11.76 -2.07
C LEU A 91 -6.99 13.00 -2.39
N SER A 92 -8.23 12.82 -2.86
CA SER A 92 -9.09 13.93 -3.30
C SER A 92 -10.56 13.56 -3.16
N PRO A 93 -11.40 14.41 -2.55
CA PRO A 93 -11.04 15.50 -1.63
C PRO A 93 -10.63 14.97 -0.24
N VAL A 94 -9.64 15.58 0.40
CA VAL A 94 -9.17 15.13 1.73
C VAL A 94 -10.17 15.45 2.83
N THR A 95 -10.19 14.59 3.84
CA THR A 95 -11.06 14.67 5.04
C THR A 95 -10.23 14.35 6.28
N SER A 96 -10.77 14.55 7.48
CA SER A 96 -10.09 14.17 8.73
C SER A 96 -9.67 12.69 8.78
N ALA A 97 -10.42 11.81 8.11
CA ALA A 97 -10.08 10.39 8.00
C ALA A 97 -8.79 10.13 7.20
N HIS A 98 -8.32 11.10 6.41
CA HIS A 98 -7.04 11.01 5.68
C HIS A 98 -5.84 11.46 6.53
N GLY A 99 -6.05 12.05 7.72
CA GLY A 99 -4.95 12.37 8.62
C GLY A 99 -4.29 11.12 9.22
N GLY A 100 -2.97 11.09 9.28
CA GLY A 100 -2.21 10.02 9.94
C GLY A 100 -0.84 9.75 9.30
N THR A 101 -0.22 8.66 9.75
CA THR A 101 1.09 8.23 9.25
C THR A 101 0.93 7.32 8.04
N TYR A 102 1.60 7.66 6.95
CA TYR A 102 1.67 6.84 5.74
C TYR A 102 3.06 6.23 5.59
N ARG A 103 3.12 5.00 5.07
CA ARG A 103 4.38 4.30 4.71
C ARG A 103 4.29 3.75 3.31
N CYS A 104 5.39 3.87 2.58
CA CYS A 104 5.52 3.34 1.23
C CYS A 104 6.48 2.15 1.17
N TYR A 105 6.17 1.20 0.29
CA TYR A 105 6.95 0.00 0.03
C TYR A 105 7.09 -0.20 -1.48
N GLY A 106 8.24 -0.72 -1.91
CA GLY A 106 8.48 -1.15 -3.28
C GLY A 106 8.40 -2.67 -3.39
N SER A 107 7.97 -3.18 -4.54
CA SER A 107 7.96 -4.60 -4.87
C SER A 107 8.31 -4.81 -6.35
N LEU A 108 9.09 -5.85 -6.61
CA LEU A 108 9.44 -6.34 -7.95
C LEU A 108 8.40 -7.36 -8.42
N SER A 109 8.17 -7.44 -9.73
CA SER A 109 7.22 -8.41 -10.30
C SER A 109 7.73 -9.86 -10.25
N THR A 110 9.04 -10.04 -10.05
CA THR A 110 9.70 -11.37 -9.96
C THR A 110 9.48 -12.03 -8.60
N ASP A 111 9.35 -11.23 -7.54
CA ASP A 111 8.90 -11.66 -6.22
C ASP A 111 7.57 -10.98 -5.91
N PRO A 112 6.45 -11.55 -6.38
CA PRO A 112 5.15 -11.05 -6.01
C PRO A 112 4.84 -11.21 -4.52
N TYR A 113 5.72 -11.83 -3.72
CA TYR A 113 5.56 -12.11 -2.29
C TYR A 113 6.90 -12.11 -1.57
#